data_AF-A0A524LXH5-F1
#
_entry.id   AF-A0A524LXH5-F1
#
_cell.length_a   1.000
_cell.length_b   1.000
_cell.length_c   1.000
_cell.angle_alpha   90.00
_cell.angle_beta   90.00
_cell.angle_gamma   90.00
#
_symmetry.space_group_name_H-M   'P 1'
#
loop_
_entity.id
_entity.type
_entity.pdbx_description
1 polymer ?
#
loop_
_entity_poly.entity_id
_entity_poly.type
_entity_poly.pdbx_seq_one_letter_code
_entity_poly.pdbx_strand_id
1 'polypeptide(L)' 'MEDVSLFLLLCSVLAGYLLGIFSGLLPGIHTNNFALALVALAPFLAEKGIAPFYIALIILSNAVSHTF' A
#
# COMPACT_ATOMS: atom_id res chain seq x y z
N MET A 1 -22.07 0.80 -1.98
CA MET A 1 -20.76 0.33 -1.50
C MET A 1 -19.93 0.12 -2.74
N GLU A 2 -18.70 0.64 -2.81
CA GLU A 2 -17.79 0.29 -3.91
C GLU A 2 -17.67 -1.24 -3.94
N ASP A 3 -17.85 -1.86 -5.11
CA ASP A 3 -17.70 -3.30 -5.24
C ASP A 3 -16.24 -3.68 -4.95
N VAL A 4 -16.00 -4.24 -3.77
CA VAL A 4 -14.66 -4.64 -3.35
C VAL A 4 -14.28 -5.93 -4.07
N SER A 5 -13.32 -5.84 -4.96
CA SER A 5 -12.68 -6.97 -5.61
C SER A 5 -11.77 -7.68 -4.62
N LEU A 6 -12.12 -8.95 -4.31
CA LEU A 6 -11.31 -9.82 -3.46
C LEU A 6 -9.89 -9.99 -4.02
N PHE A 7 -9.74 -10.05 -5.34
CA PHE A 7 -8.45 -10.16 -6.00
C PHE A 7 -7.58 -8.93 -5.72
N LEU A 8 -8.12 -7.72 -5.93
CA LEU A 8 -7.39 -6.49 -5.65
C LEU A 8 -7.08 -6.34 -4.16
N LEU A 9 -7.98 -6.76 -3.29
CA LEU A 9 -7.76 -6.77 -1.84
C LEU A 9 -6.55 -7.64 -1.47
N LEU A 10 -6.48 -8.87 -1.98
CA LEU A 10 -5.34 -9.77 -1.74
C LEU A 10 -4.04 -9.21 -2.32
N CYS A 11 -4.09 -8.65 -3.53
CA CYS A 11 -2.94 -7.99 -4.14
C CYS A 11 -2.46 -6.79 -3.31
N SER A 12 -3.38 -5.97 -2.77
CA SER A 12 -3.05 -4.84 -1.91
C SER A 12 -2.36 -5.27 -0.62
N VAL A 13 -2.86 -6.30 0.04
CA VAL A 13 -2.24 -6.84 1.27
C VAL A 13 -0.86 -7.39 0.96
N LEU A 14 -0.71 -8.21 -0.09
CA LEU A 14 0.59 -8.77 -0.48
C LEU A 14 1.59 -7.69 -0.88
N ALA A 15 1.17 -6.68 -1.64
CA ALA A 15 2.01 -5.56 -2.02
C ALA A 15 2.49 -4.79 -0.79
N GLY A 16 1.60 -4.46 0.14
CA GLY A 16 1.97 -3.78 1.38
C GLY A 16 2.91 -4.63 2.24
N TYR A 17 2.63 -5.93 2.40
CA TYR A 17 3.52 -6.85 3.12
C TYR A 17 4.95 -6.86 2.57
N LEU A 18 5.10 -6.97 1.24
CA LEU A 18 6.39 -6.92 0.58
C LEU A 18 7.10 -5.58 0.79
N LEU A 19 6.38 -4.46 0.66
CA LEU A 19 6.93 -3.14 0.95
C LEU A 19 7.42 -3.02 2.40
N GLY A 20 6.71 -3.62 3.35
CA GLY A 20 7.09 -3.66 4.76
C GLY A 20 8.41 -4.39 4.99
N ILE A 21 8.60 -5.54 4.34
CA ILE A 21 9.88 -6.27 4.35
C ILE A 21 10.99 -5.41 3.76
N PHE A 22 10.76 -4.79 2.59
CA PHE A 22 11.79 -3.96 1.94
C PHE A 22 12.16 -2.73 2.76
N SER A 23 11.19 -2.04 3.35
CA SER A 23 11.47 -0.88 4.22
C SER A 23 12.20 -1.27 5.49
N GLY A 24 11.86 -2.40 6.10
CA GLY A 24 12.54 -2.88 7.31
C GLY A 24 13.98 -3.37 7.09
N LEU A 25 14.32 -3.81 5.86
CA LEU A 25 15.66 -4.29 5.52
C LEU A 25 16.60 -3.18 5.03
N LEU A 26 16.07 -2.07 4.50
CA LEU A 26 16.88 -1.00 3.92
C LEU A 26 16.98 0.20 4.87
N PRO A 27 18.16 0.49 5.44
CA PRO A 27 18.32 1.61 6.36
C PRO A 27 18.00 2.93 5.66
N GLY A 28 17.19 3.77 6.31
CA GLY A 28 16.78 5.08 5.80
C GLY A 28 15.51 5.09 4.94
N ILE A 29 14.92 3.92 4.64
CA ILE A 29 13.56 3.83 4.08
C ILE A 29 12.58 3.60 5.23
N HIS A 30 11.49 4.37 5.26
CA HIS A 30 10.47 4.24 6.29
C HIS A 30 9.09 4.09 5.70
N THR A 31 8.17 3.54 6.49
CA THR A 31 6.76 3.34 6.12
C THR A 31 6.09 4.64 5.64
N ASN A 32 6.42 5.77 6.27
CA ASN A 32 5.90 7.08 5.90
C ASN A 32 6.28 7.54 4.49
N ASN A 33 7.47 7.19 4.01
CA ASN A 33 7.92 7.56 2.66
C ASN A 33 7.12 6.78 1.61
N PHE A 34 6.86 5.50 1.86
CA PHE A 34 5.98 4.71 1.01
C PHE A 34 4.54 5.20 1.06
N ALA A 35 4.02 5.54 2.25
CA ALA A 35 2.69 6.12 2.38
C ALA A 35 2.55 7.42 1.59
N LEU A 36 3.53 8.32 1.67
CA LEU A 36 3.57 9.56 0.90
C LEU A 36 3.52 9.30 -0.61
N ALA A 37 4.38 8.39 -1.10
CA ALA A 37 4.42 8.04 -2.52
C ALA A 37 3.11 7.40 -3.01
N LEU A 38 2.54 6.49 -2.22
CA LEU A 38 1.29 5.80 -2.52
C LEU A 38 0.09 6.76 -2.52
N VAL A 39 0.03 7.70 -1.57
CA VAL A 39 -1.01 8.74 -1.52
C VAL A 39 -0.87 9.70 -2.71
N ALA A 40 0.35 10.07 -3.09
CA ALA A 40 0.58 10.90 -4.27
C ALA A 40 0.14 10.21 -5.57
N LEU A 41 0.24 8.88 -5.64
CA LEU A 41 -0.24 8.07 -6.78
C LEU A 41 -1.76 7.79 -6.73
N ALA A 42 -2.42 7.99 -5.60
CA ALA A 42 -3.84 7.69 -5.42
C ALA A 42 -4.77 8.36 -6.44
N PRO A 43 -4.67 9.66 -6.76
CA PRO A 43 -5.54 10.28 -7.76
C PRO A 43 -5.39 9.62 -9.15
N PHE A 44 -4.16 9.33 -9.57
CA PHE A 44 -3.90 8.66 -10.85
C PHE A 44 -4.46 7.23 -10.91
N LEU A 45 -4.39 6.49 -9.80
CA LEU A 45 -4.95 5.14 -9.70
C LEU A 45 -6.49 5.18 -9.66
N ALA A 46 -7.07 6.19 -9.01
CA ALA A 46 -8.52 6.41 -8.98
C ALA A 46 -9.09 6.70 -10.38
N GLU A 47 -8.39 7.49 -11.21
CA GLU A 47 -8.75 7.71 -12.62
C GLU A 47 -8.76 6.41 -13.44
N LYS A 48 -8.00 5.39 -13.03
CA LYS A 48 -7.96 4.06 -13.65
C LYS A 48 -8.96 3.08 -13.04
N GLY A 49 -9.86 3.53 -12.17
CA GLY A 49 -10.87 2.71 -11.53
C GLY A 49 -10.39 1.93 -10.30
N ILE A 50 -9.19 2.20 -9.79
CA ILE A 50 -8.71 1.61 -8.54
C ILE A 50 -9.09 2.53 -7.39
N ALA A 51 -10.04 2.08 -6.57
CA ALA A 51 -10.49 2.83 -5.41
C ALA A 51 -9.33 3.15 -4.43
N PRO A 52 -9.27 4.36 -3.85
CA PRO A 52 -8.27 4.73 -2.84
C PRO A 52 -8.22 3.77 -1.64
N PHE A 53 -9.32 3.07 -1.37
CA PHE A 53 -9.40 1.98 -0.39
C PHE A 53 -8.27 0.94 -0.54
N TYR A 54 -7.97 0.50 -1.77
CA TYR A 54 -6.90 -0.47 -2.02
C TYR A 54 -5.52 0.07 -1.69
N ILE A 55 -5.31 1.39 -1.83
CA ILE A 55 -4.06 2.04 -1.46
C ILE A 55 -3.94 2.13 0.06
N ALA A 56 -5.02 2.48 0.75
CA ALA A 56 -5.05 2.48 2.21
C ALA A 56 -4.70 1.08 2.78
N LEU A 57 -5.17 0.00 2.15
CA LEU A 57 -4.79 -1.37 2.52
C LEU A 57 -3.30 -1.67 2.31
N ILE A 58 -2.70 -1.20 1.19
CA ILE A 58 -1.26 -1.35 0.95
C ILE A 58 -0.47 -0.63 2.06
N ILE A 59 -0.85 0.61 2.39
CA ILE A 59 -0.19 1.42 3.42
C ILE A 59 -0.30 0.74 4.80
N LEU A 60 -1.50 0.27 5.15
CA LEU A 60 -1.74 -0.41 6.43
C LEU A 60 -0.91 -1.70 6.53
N SER A 61 -0.93 -2.54 5.48
CA SER A 61 -0.17 -3.79 5.48
C SER A 61 1.34 -3.55 5.52
N ASN A 62 1.83 -2.51 4.83
CA ASN A 62 3.22 -2.06 4.92
C ASN A 62 3.59 -1.62 6.34
N ALA A 63 2.74 -0.81 6.98
CA ALA A 63 2.97 -0.35 8.34
C ALA A 63 3.01 -1.50 9.36
N VAL A 64 2.14 -2.50 9.21
CA VAL A 64 2.09 -3.69 10.09
C VAL A 64 3.29 -4.60 9.87
N SER A 65 3.75 -4.74 8.63
CA SER A 65 4.79 -5.71 8.26
C SER A 65 6.21 -5.14 8.35
N HIS A 66 6.35 -3.82 8.52
CA HIS A 66 7.63 -3.17 8.68
C HIS A 66 8.35 -3.68 9.92
N THR A 67 9.49 -4.31 9.74
CA THR A 67 10.34 -4.80 10.83
C THR A 67 11.55 -3.88 11.01
N PHE A 68 11.63 -3.24 12.19
CA PHE A 68 12.69 -2.32 12.65
C PHE A 68 12.66 -0.91 12.04
#